data_AF-A0A919ETM2-F1
#
_entry.id   AF-A0A919ETM2-F1
#
_cell.length_a   1.000
_cell.length_b   1.000
_cell.length_c   1.000
_cell.angle_alpha   90.00
_cell.angle_beta   90.00
_cell.angle_gamma   90.00
#
_symmetry.space_group_name_H-M   'P 1'
#
loop_
_entity.id
_entity.type
_entity.pdbx_description
1 polymer ?
#
loop_
_entity_poly.entity_id
_entity_poly.type
_entity_poly.pdbx_seq_one_letter_code
_entity_poly.pdbx_strand_id
1 'polypeptide(L)'
;MRAVEAQTGYPIRSAWRRPGDPRPLPPPDAIAVAPATFNTLNKWAAGISDTLALGILCEAYGMGVPTVALPYLNAAQAAHPAYRQSLDRLRSMGVLIGSRAPRDAGAGGDTDGFRWEEALELLEHLRGGASAR
;
A
#
# COMPACT_ATOMS: atom_id res chain seq x y z
N MET A 1 18.90 0.57 2.64
CA MET A 1 18.59 -0.57 1.74
C MET A 1 19.18 -1.87 2.26
N ARG A 2 20.50 -1.97 2.47
CA ARG A 2 21.18 -3.21 2.92
C ARG A 2 20.51 -3.98 4.07
N ALA A 3 20.00 -3.28 5.10
CA ALA A 3 19.32 -3.94 6.22
C ALA A 3 18.04 -4.70 5.79
N VAL A 4 17.24 -4.10 4.90
CA VAL A 4 16.01 -4.73 4.40
C VAL A 4 16.36 -5.89 3.47
N GLU A 5 17.34 -5.72 2.59
CA GLU A 5 17.79 -6.78 1.67
C GLU A 5 18.35 -7.99 2.44
N ALA A 6 19.11 -7.75 3.51
CA ALA A 6 19.61 -8.80 4.38
C ALA A 6 18.46 -9.54 5.10
N GLN A 7 17.41 -8.82 5.52
CA GLN A 7 16.26 -9.41 6.20
C GLN A 7 15.36 -10.21 5.25
N THR A 8 15.17 -9.75 4.01
CA THR A 8 14.24 -10.37 3.05
C THR A 8 14.91 -11.38 2.12
N GLY A 9 16.23 -11.30 1.94
CA GLY A 9 16.96 -12.08 0.93
C GLY A 9 16.71 -11.61 -0.51
N TYR A 10 16.00 -10.49 -0.70
CA TYR A 10 15.60 -9.97 -2.00
C TYR A 10 16.13 -8.55 -2.23
N PRO A 11 16.50 -8.20 -3.48
CA PRO A 11 16.93 -6.84 -3.80
C PRO A 11 15.78 -5.84 -3.63
N ILE A 12 16.08 -4.65 -3.09
CA ILE A 12 15.09 -3.57 -3.05
C ILE A 12 14.87 -3.01 -4.45
N ARG A 13 13.62 -2.76 -4.79
CA ARG A 13 13.24 -2.09 -6.03
C ARG A 13 12.69 -0.70 -5.75
N SER A 14 13.31 0.31 -6.34
CA SER A 14 12.82 1.70 -6.32
C SER A 14 12.74 2.33 -7.72
N ALA A 15 13.33 1.69 -8.74
CA ALA A 15 13.37 2.17 -10.11
C ALA A 15 12.89 1.10 -11.11
N TRP A 16 12.46 1.57 -12.27
CA TRP A 16 12.08 0.72 -13.38
C TRP A 16 13.26 -0.15 -13.85
N ARG A 17 12.94 -1.36 -14.28
CA ARG A 17 13.89 -2.24 -14.95
C ARG A 17 14.08 -1.78 -16.39
N ARG A 18 15.22 -2.10 -16.97
CA ARG A 18 15.41 -1.92 -18.42
C ARG A 18 14.68 -3.05 -19.16
N PRO A 19 14.25 -2.80 -20.42
CA PRO A 19 13.77 -3.87 -21.28
C PRO A 19 14.81 -4.99 -21.36
N GLY A 20 14.38 -6.24 -21.13
CA GLY A 20 15.24 -7.42 -21.15
C GLY A 20 15.85 -7.82 -19.80
N ASP A 21 15.83 -6.95 -18.79
CA ASP A 21 16.27 -7.34 -17.44
C ASP A 21 15.37 -8.44 -16.86
N PRO A 22 15.92 -9.49 -16.22
CA PRO A 22 15.11 -10.53 -15.59
C PRO A 22 14.21 -9.96 -14.49
N ARG A 23 13.14 -10.70 -14.14
CA ARG A 23 12.29 -10.32 -13.01
C ARG A 23 13.00 -10.73 -11.71
N PRO A 24 13.36 -9.77 -10.83
CA PRO A 24 14.20 -10.09 -9.67
C PRO A 24 13.43 -10.66 -8.48
N LEU A 25 12.09 -10.61 -8.53
CA LEU A 25 11.20 -11.08 -7.46
C LEU A 25 10.19 -12.08 -8.05
N PRO A 26 9.79 -13.11 -7.28
CA PRO A 26 8.64 -13.94 -7.65
C PRO A 26 7.36 -13.09 -7.70
N PRO A 27 6.28 -13.59 -8.35
CA PRO A 27 4.96 -13.00 -8.21
C PRO A 27 4.54 -12.90 -6.74
N PRO A 28 3.95 -11.78 -6.28
CA PRO A 28 3.51 -11.63 -4.90
C PRO A 28 2.20 -12.36 -4.64
N ASP A 29 2.10 -13.05 -3.49
CA ASP A 29 0.83 -13.59 -2.99
C ASP A 29 -0.08 -12.51 -2.39
N ALA A 30 0.51 -11.39 -1.95
CA ALA A 30 -0.17 -10.23 -1.39
C ALA A 30 0.72 -8.98 -1.44
N ILE A 31 0.12 -7.80 -1.30
CA ILE A 31 0.82 -6.52 -1.23
C ILE A 31 0.35 -5.72 0.00
N ALA A 32 1.32 -5.17 0.75
CA ALA A 32 1.07 -4.20 1.81
C ALA A 32 1.68 -2.84 1.45
N VAL A 33 0.88 -1.77 1.50
CA VAL A 33 1.32 -0.39 1.30
C VAL A 33 1.34 0.32 2.65
N ALA A 34 2.53 0.44 3.24
CA ALA A 34 2.71 0.99 4.57
C ALA A 34 4.02 1.79 4.66
N PRO A 35 3.97 3.08 5.05
CA PRO A 35 2.78 3.93 5.12
C PRO A 35 2.20 4.26 3.73
N ALA A 36 0.87 4.31 3.60
CA ALA A 36 0.17 4.84 2.43
C ALA A 36 -0.15 6.33 2.61
N THR A 37 0.67 7.19 2.00
CA THR A 37 0.50 8.65 2.13
C THR A 37 -0.71 9.18 1.35
N PHE A 38 -1.15 10.40 1.66
CA PHE A 38 -2.17 11.12 0.88
C PHE A 38 -1.85 11.16 -0.63
N ASN A 39 -0.60 11.44 -1.00
CA ASN A 39 -0.16 11.46 -2.40
C ASN A 39 -0.28 10.08 -3.05
N THR A 40 0.18 9.02 -2.35
CA THR A 40 0.11 7.65 -2.86
C THR A 40 -1.33 7.21 -3.09
N LEU A 41 -2.21 7.41 -2.10
CA LEU A 41 -3.61 6.98 -2.18
C LEU A 41 -4.36 7.68 -3.31
N ASN A 42 -4.18 9.00 -3.47
CA ASN A 42 -4.86 9.75 -4.51
C ASN A 42 -4.36 9.40 -5.91
N LYS A 43 -3.04 9.28 -6.10
CA LYS A 43 -2.47 8.89 -7.39
C LYS A 43 -2.92 7.49 -7.78
N TRP A 44 -2.88 6.55 -6.85
CA TRP A 44 -3.28 5.17 -7.09
C TRP A 44 -4.76 5.07 -7.47
N ALA A 45 -5.66 5.71 -6.72
CA ALA A 45 -7.08 5.73 -7.05
C ALA A 45 -7.37 6.39 -8.42
N ALA A 46 -6.55 7.35 -8.85
CA ALA A 46 -6.66 7.99 -10.16
C ALA A 46 -6.01 7.18 -11.30
N GLY A 47 -5.36 6.04 -11.01
CA GLY A 47 -4.65 5.23 -12.01
C GLY A 47 -3.30 5.83 -12.45
N ILE A 48 -2.76 6.80 -11.70
CA ILE A 48 -1.46 7.43 -12.00
C ILE A 48 -0.34 6.46 -11.61
N SER A 49 0.53 6.15 -12.59
CA SER A 49 1.63 5.18 -12.46
C SER A 49 3.00 5.83 -12.70
N ASP A 50 3.26 6.96 -12.04
CA ASP A 50 4.48 7.76 -12.23
C ASP A 50 5.66 7.33 -11.34
N THR A 51 5.47 6.32 -10.49
CA THR A 51 6.53 5.65 -9.72
C THR A 51 6.45 4.15 -9.92
N LEU A 52 7.56 3.44 -9.71
CA LEU A 52 7.56 1.98 -9.77
C LEU A 52 6.49 1.36 -8.86
N ALA A 53 6.38 1.86 -7.63
CA ALA A 53 5.41 1.36 -6.66
C ALA A 53 3.97 1.54 -7.15
N LEU A 54 3.63 2.73 -7.68
CA LEU A 54 2.30 2.99 -8.22
C LEU A 54 1.99 2.13 -9.45
N GLY A 55 2.97 1.85 -10.31
CA GLY A 55 2.75 0.95 -11.44
C GLY A 55 2.46 -0.48 -11.01
N ILE A 56 3.22 -1.01 -10.05
CA ILE A 56 2.93 -2.32 -9.46
C ILE A 56 1.50 -2.35 -8.88
N LEU A 57 1.10 -1.29 -8.16
CA LEU A 57 -0.23 -1.20 -7.54
C LEU A 57 -1.38 -1.08 -8.55
N CYS A 58 -1.17 -0.36 -9.66
CA CYS A 58 -2.16 -0.29 -10.74
C CYS A 58 -2.32 -1.64 -11.46
N GLU A 59 -1.23 -2.39 -11.66
CA GLU A 59 -1.27 -3.74 -12.25
C GLU A 59 -1.87 -4.78 -11.30
N ALA A 60 -1.62 -4.67 -9.99
CA ALA A 60 -2.03 -5.63 -8.97
C ALA A 60 -3.53 -5.95 -8.99
N TYR A 61 -4.37 -4.96 -9.29
CA TYR A 61 -5.82 -5.15 -9.44
C TYR A 61 -6.15 -6.15 -10.54
N GLY A 62 -5.58 -5.98 -11.74
CA GLY A 62 -5.81 -6.88 -12.87
C GLY A 62 -5.21 -8.27 -12.66
N MET A 63 -4.21 -8.38 -11.78
CA MET A 63 -3.61 -9.66 -11.38
C MET A 63 -4.37 -10.36 -10.23
N GLY A 64 -5.40 -9.74 -9.66
CA GLY A 64 -6.16 -10.31 -8.55
C GLY A 64 -5.35 -10.47 -7.25
N VAL A 65 -4.28 -9.68 -7.07
CA VAL A 65 -3.40 -9.79 -5.89
C VAL A 65 -4.06 -9.10 -4.69
N PRO A 66 -4.30 -9.82 -3.57
CA PRO A 66 -4.80 -9.22 -2.33
C PRO A 66 -3.92 -8.05 -1.89
N THR A 67 -4.52 -6.88 -1.70
CA THR A 67 -3.78 -5.65 -1.41
C THR A 67 -4.35 -4.93 -0.20
N VAL A 68 -3.47 -4.51 0.70
CA VAL A 68 -3.79 -3.69 1.88
C VAL A 68 -3.06 -2.37 1.82
N ALA A 69 -3.71 -1.30 2.25
CA ALA A 69 -3.10 0.01 2.45
C ALA A 69 -3.32 0.48 3.89
N LEU A 70 -2.26 0.97 4.53
CA LEU A 70 -2.32 1.58 5.85
C LEU A 70 -2.14 3.11 5.72
N PRO A 71 -3.23 3.90 5.69
CA PRO A 71 -3.15 5.34 5.51
C PRO A 71 -2.29 6.03 6.57
N TYR A 72 -1.45 6.96 6.13
CA TYR A 72 -0.64 7.78 7.02
C TYR A 72 -0.57 9.22 6.51
N LEU A 73 -1.37 10.09 7.12
CA LEU A 73 -1.56 11.48 6.74
C LEU A 73 -2.08 12.29 7.93
N ASN A 74 -2.01 13.61 7.82
CA ASN A 74 -2.55 14.52 8.82
C ASN A 74 -4.03 14.86 8.56
N ALA A 75 -4.69 15.49 9.53
CA ALA A 75 -6.09 15.86 9.49
C ALA A 75 -6.42 16.84 8.34
N ALA A 76 -5.50 17.76 8.00
CA ALA A 76 -5.68 18.69 6.89
C ALA A 76 -5.73 17.96 5.54
N GLN A 77 -4.86 16.97 5.33
CA GLN A 77 -4.90 16.10 4.16
C GLN A 77 -6.15 15.21 4.16
N ALA A 78 -6.59 14.72 5.32
CA ALA A 78 -7.80 13.91 5.43
C ALA A 78 -9.09 14.69 5.14
N ALA A 79 -9.11 16.00 5.44
CA ALA A 79 -10.23 16.89 5.13
C ALA A 79 -10.36 17.19 3.63
N HIS A 80 -9.33 16.95 2.82
CA HIS A 80 -9.38 17.20 1.39
C HIS A 80 -10.34 16.18 0.70
N PRO A 81 -11.28 16.63 -0.16
CA PRO A 81 -12.33 15.77 -0.71
C PRO A 81 -11.80 14.58 -1.52
N ALA A 82 -10.68 14.75 -2.21
CA ALA A 82 -10.02 13.67 -2.95
C ALA A 82 -9.64 12.48 -2.05
N TYR A 83 -9.30 12.68 -0.77
CA TYR A 83 -8.90 11.58 0.10
C TYR A 83 -10.05 10.59 0.30
N ARG A 84 -11.24 11.08 0.67
CA ARG A 84 -12.42 10.24 0.86
C ARG A 84 -12.81 9.53 -0.43
N GLN A 85 -12.84 10.25 -1.54
CA GLN A 85 -13.16 9.68 -2.86
C GLN A 85 -12.15 8.59 -3.27
N SER A 86 -10.86 8.80 -3.00
CA SER A 86 -9.81 7.83 -3.27
C SER A 86 -9.95 6.58 -2.41
N LEU A 87 -10.25 6.72 -1.12
CA LEU A 87 -10.51 5.56 -0.26
C LEU A 87 -11.72 4.76 -0.73
N ASP A 88 -12.82 5.44 -1.07
CA ASP A 88 -14.04 4.77 -1.53
C ASP A 88 -13.78 4.00 -2.84
N ARG A 89 -13.01 4.60 -3.76
CA ARG A 89 -12.58 3.92 -4.98
C ARG A 89 -11.68 2.73 -4.71
N LEU A 90 -10.64 2.88 -3.89
CA LEU A 90 -9.72 1.78 -3.58
C LEU A 90 -10.47 0.62 -2.90
N ARG A 91 -11.40 0.91 -1.98
CA ARG A 91 -12.29 -0.11 -1.39
C ARG A 91 -13.14 -0.81 -2.44
N SER A 92 -13.69 -0.07 -3.40
CA SER A 92 -14.46 -0.67 -4.52
C SER A 92 -13.62 -1.59 -5.40
N MET A 93 -12.29 -1.39 -5.43
CA MET A 93 -11.32 -2.25 -6.10
C MET A 93 -10.89 -3.45 -5.24
N GLY A 94 -11.46 -3.64 -4.05
CA GLY A 94 -11.11 -4.73 -3.13
C GLY A 94 -9.88 -4.47 -2.26
N VAL A 95 -9.34 -3.24 -2.24
CA VAL A 95 -8.23 -2.89 -1.36
C VAL A 95 -8.73 -2.77 0.08
N LEU A 96 -8.09 -3.48 1.01
CA LEU A 96 -8.36 -3.31 2.44
C LEU A 96 -7.64 -2.08 2.98
N ILE A 97 -8.36 -1.28 3.77
CA ILE A 97 -7.85 -0.01 4.31
C ILE A 97 -7.73 -0.12 5.83
N GLY A 98 -6.54 0.14 6.35
CA GLY A 98 -6.27 0.17 7.79
C GLY A 98 -7.11 1.21 8.55
N SER A 99 -7.27 0.96 9.84
CA SER A 99 -8.17 1.67 10.76
C SER A 99 -7.58 2.95 11.37
N ARG A 100 -6.29 3.21 11.17
CA ARG A 100 -5.60 4.37 11.78
C ARG A 100 -6.28 5.69 11.44
N ALA A 101 -6.61 6.46 12.49
CA ALA A 101 -7.13 7.81 12.35
C ALA A 101 -6.04 8.79 11.83
N PRO A 102 -6.42 9.83 11.07
CA PRO A 102 -5.49 10.89 10.68
C PRO A 102 -4.85 11.54 11.91
N ARG A 103 -3.57 11.91 11.79
CA ARG A 103 -2.86 12.61 12.87
C ARG A 103 -3.27 14.08 12.93
N ASP A 104 -3.15 14.70 14.11
CA ASP A 104 -3.38 16.14 14.25
C ASP A 104 -2.50 16.97 13.32
N ALA A 105 -3.05 18.07 12.81
CA ALA A 105 -2.30 19.00 11.98
C ALA A 105 -1.23 19.72 12.83
N GLY A 106 0.03 19.66 12.38
CA GLY A 106 1.16 20.27 13.11
C GLY A 106 1.81 19.37 14.16
N ALA A 107 1.26 18.17 14.43
CA ALA A 107 2.00 17.15 15.16
C ALA A 107 3.24 16.76 14.36
N GLY A 108 4.41 16.86 14.99
CA GLY A 108 5.70 16.49 14.42
C GLY A 108 5.72 15.05 13.90
N GLY A 109 6.79 14.67 13.20
CA GLY A 109 6.95 13.37 12.55
C GLY A 109 7.13 12.19 13.52
N ASP A 110 6.42 12.19 14.64
CA ASP A 110 6.44 11.11 15.59
C ASP A 110 5.87 9.84 14.93
N THR A 111 6.76 8.88 14.74
CA THR A 111 6.45 7.56 14.19
C THR A 111 5.97 6.59 15.27
N ASP A 112 5.99 7.00 16.55
CA ASP A 112 5.55 6.15 17.64
C ASP A 112 4.11 5.66 17.40
N GLY A 113 3.95 4.35 17.47
CA GLY A 113 2.66 3.67 17.32
C GLY A 113 2.17 3.44 15.90
N PHE A 114 3.01 3.47 14.86
CA PHE A 114 2.60 2.89 13.57
C PHE A 114 2.45 1.37 13.69
N ARG A 115 1.19 0.89 13.62
CA ARG A 115 0.81 -0.53 13.67
C ARG A 115 1.10 -1.23 12.35
N TRP A 116 2.34 -1.64 12.13
CA TRP A 116 2.76 -2.37 10.93
C TRP A 116 2.02 -3.70 10.78
N GLU A 117 1.72 -4.34 11.90
CA GLU A 117 1.11 -5.66 12.02
C GLU A 117 -0.34 -5.68 11.50
N GLU A 118 -1.02 -4.53 11.47
CA GLU A 118 -2.39 -4.43 10.96
C GLU A 118 -2.51 -4.89 9.49
N ALA A 119 -1.46 -4.69 8.69
CA ALA A 119 -1.46 -5.18 7.31
C ALA A 119 -1.53 -6.72 7.24
N LEU A 120 -0.84 -7.41 8.15
CA LEU A 120 -0.85 -8.86 8.24
C LEU A 120 -2.19 -9.36 8.76
N GLU A 121 -2.72 -8.74 9.82
CA GLU A 121 -4.04 -9.07 10.39
C GLU A 121 -5.14 -9.00 9.32
N LEU A 122 -5.14 -7.94 8.50
CA LEU A 122 -6.10 -7.75 7.41
C LEU A 122 -5.95 -8.81 6.30
N LEU A 123 -4.72 -9.15 5.93
CA LEU A 123 -4.45 -10.19 4.91
C LEU A 123 -4.82 -11.59 5.39
N GLU A 124 -4.55 -11.91 6.66
CA GLU A 124 -4.94 -13.19 7.26
C GLU A 124 -6.46 -13.37 7.31
N HIS A 125 -7.20 -12.29 7.61
CA HIS A 125 -8.65 -12.34 7.60
C HIS A 125 -9.24 -12.71 6.23
N LEU A 126 -8.63 -12.22 5.14
CA LEU A 126 -9.03 -12.61 3.77
C LEU A 126 -8.82 -14.10 3.52
N ARG A 127 -7.69 -14.65 3.98
CA ARG A 127 -7.35 -16.07 3.80
C ARG A 127 -8.27 -16.98 4.65
N GLY A 128 -8.59 -16.56 5.87
CA GLY A 128 -9.52 -17.27 6.75
C GLY A 128 -10.95 -17.30 6.21
N GLY A 129 -11.42 -16.21 5.60
CA GLY A 129 -12.75 -16.13 4.98
C GLY A 129 -12.89 -16.85 3.63
N ALA A 130 -11.76 -17.21 2.99
CA ALA A 130 -11.74 -17.98 1.74
C ALA A 130 -11.77 -19.51 1.98
N SER A 131 -11.35 -20.01 3.15
CA SER A 131 -11.45 -21.44 3.52
C SER A 131 -12.82 -21.87 4.04
N ALA A 132 -13.73 -20.92 4.29
CA ALA A 132 -15.07 -21.18 4.82
C ALA A 132 -16.18 -21.20 3.74
N ARG A 133 -15.80 -21.31 2.45
CA ARG A 133 -16.73 -21.33 1.31
C ARG A 133 -16.46 -22.51 0.40
#